data_AF-A0A024EK20-F1
#
_entry.id   AF-A0A024EK20-F1
#
_cell.length_a   1.000
_cell.length_b   1.000
_cell.length_c   1.000
_cell.angle_alpha   90.00
_cell.angle_beta   90.00
_cell.angle_gamma   90.00
#
_symmetry.space_group_name_H-M   'P 1'
#
loop_
_entity.id
_entity.type
_entity.pdbx_description
1 polymer ?
#
loop_
_entity_poly.entity_id
_entity_poly.type
_entity_poly.pdbx_seq_one_letter_code
_entity_poly.pdbx_strand_id
1 'polypeptide(L)'
;MDPIIAATHTDPYPYYARLRAEGGLVFHQGLKLWVASSAQAVAAVLAHRDCHVRPAAEPVPKGIADGMAGKVFGQLMRMNEGERQRCPRSAIEPGFALIDVVEVNALVSARLITPDADGLYNAMFRGPVCVVAALLGFHRLRAGRSVS
;
A
#
# COMPACT_ATOMS: atom_id res chain seq x y z
N MET A 1 -25.65 3.73 -1.00
CA MET A 1 -24.18 3.68 -1.06
C MET A 1 -23.73 2.71 0.01
N ASP A 2 -22.97 1.69 -0.37
CA ASP A 2 -22.35 0.74 0.57
C ASP A 2 -20.88 1.15 0.83
N PRO A 3 -20.21 0.56 1.85
CA PRO A 3 -18.85 0.90 2.22
C PRO A 3 -17.81 0.73 1.11
N ILE A 4 -17.99 -0.22 0.19
CA ILE A 4 -17.03 -0.50 -0.90
C ILE A 4 -17.18 0.58 -1.98
N ILE A 5 -18.41 0.91 -2.37
CA ILE A 5 -18.68 1.97 -3.34
C ILE A 5 -18.27 3.34 -2.78
N ALA A 6 -18.43 3.56 -1.48
CA ALA A 6 -17.99 4.79 -0.83
C ALA A 6 -16.49 5.05 -1.04
N ALA A 7 -15.64 4.03 -1.02
CA ALA A 7 -14.19 4.19 -1.21
C ALA A 7 -13.79 4.80 -2.56
N THR A 8 -14.66 4.71 -3.57
CA THR A 8 -14.45 5.27 -4.91
C THR A 8 -15.36 6.47 -5.23
N HIS A 9 -16.18 6.91 -4.27
CA HIS A 9 -17.07 8.05 -4.47
C HIS A 9 -16.28 9.37 -4.41
N THR A 10 -16.68 10.35 -5.23
CA THR A 10 -16.01 11.67 -5.30
C THR A 10 -15.99 12.41 -3.97
N ASP A 11 -17.04 12.27 -3.17
CA ASP A 11 -17.13 12.80 -1.81
C ASP A 11 -17.70 11.75 -0.84
N PRO A 12 -16.85 10.92 -0.22
CA PRO A 12 -17.31 9.86 0.65
C PRO A 12 -17.48 10.30 2.11
N TYR A 13 -17.05 11.52 2.44
CA TYR A 13 -16.97 11.98 3.82
C TYR A 13 -18.32 12.08 4.54
N PRO A 14 -19.43 12.51 3.90
CA PRO A 14 -20.75 12.47 4.52
C PRO A 14 -21.20 11.05 4.89
N TYR A 15 -20.83 10.05 4.08
CA TYR A 15 -21.13 8.65 4.38
C TYR A 15 -20.30 8.15 5.57
N TYR A 16 -19.00 8.41 5.60
CA TYR A 16 -18.14 8.04 6.74
C TYR A 16 -18.52 8.75 8.04
N ALA A 17 -19.01 9.98 7.97
CA ALA A 17 -19.50 10.71 9.15
C ALA A 17 -20.70 10.01 9.80
N ARG A 18 -21.64 9.50 9.00
CA ARG A 18 -22.77 8.71 9.52
C ARG A 18 -22.32 7.42 10.17
N LEU A 19 -21.44 6.66 9.52
CA LEU A 19 -20.89 5.43 10.10
C LEU A 19 -20.15 5.66 11.42
N ARG A 20 -19.50 6.81 11.60
CA ARG A 20 -18.87 7.18 12.88
C ARG A 20 -19.91 7.49 13.96
N ALA A 21 -21.00 8.16 13.61
CA ALA A 21 -22.08 8.49 14.53
C ALA A 21 -22.81 7.23 15.04
N GLU A 22 -22.80 6.14 14.27
CA GLU A 22 -23.38 4.84 14.64
C GLU A 22 -22.52 4.02 15.62
N GLY A 23 -21.43 4.57 16.15
CA GLY A 23 -20.59 3.93 17.17
C GLY A 23 -19.23 3.44 16.67
N GLY A 24 -18.89 3.67 15.39
CA GLY A 24 -17.53 3.46 14.88
C GLY A 24 -17.17 2.03 14.48
N LEU A 25 -17.97 1.02 14.83
CA LEU A 25 -17.86 -0.36 14.36
C LEU A 25 -19.26 -0.93 14.10
N VAL A 26 -19.62 -1.10 12.84
CA VAL A 26 -20.98 -1.49 12.43
C VAL A 26 -20.94 -2.71 11.51
N PHE A 27 -21.86 -3.64 11.70
CA PHE A 27 -22.03 -4.77 10.78
C PHE A 27 -22.93 -4.37 9.60
N HIS A 28 -22.37 -4.36 8.40
CA HIS A 28 -23.08 -4.05 7.17
C HIS A 28 -23.78 -5.30 6.61
N GLN A 29 -25.08 -5.44 6.90
CA GLN A 29 -25.89 -6.62 6.57
C GLN A 29 -25.82 -7.04 5.09
N GLY A 30 -25.91 -6.08 4.17
CA GLY A 30 -25.92 -6.37 2.72
C GLY A 30 -24.62 -6.95 2.19
N LEU A 31 -23.48 -6.58 2.80
CA LEU A 31 -22.14 -7.06 2.40
C LEU A 31 -21.61 -8.15 3.34
N LYS A 32 -22.32 -8.42 4.43
CA LYS A 32 -21.95 -9.38 5.48
C LYS A 32 -20.53 -9.16 6.02
N LEU A 33 -20.17 -7.90 6.26
CA LEU A 33 -18.86 -7.49 6.77
C LEU A 33 -18.97 -6.48 7.91
N TRP A 34 -17.91 -6.39 8.70
CA TRP A 34 -17.75 -5.35 9.71
C TRP A 34 -17.05 -4.13 9.12
N VAL A 35 -17.54 -2.94 9.45
CA VAL A 35 -16.97 -1.65 9.04
C VAL A 35 -16.47 -0.93 10.28
N ALA A 36 -15.15 -0.83 10.42
CA ALA A 36 -14.52 0.06 11.38
C ALA A 36 -14.37 1.46 10.76
N SER A 37 -15.02 2.46 11.35
CA SER A 37 -15.12 3.82 10.81
C SER A 37 -14.57 4.91 11.75
N SER A 38 -14.39 4.60 13.04
CA SER A 38 -13.71 5.49 13.99
C SER A 38 -12.23 5.16 14.11
N ALA A 39 -11.39 6.15 14.43
CA ALA A 39 -9.95 5.94 14.64
C ALA A 39 -9.68 4.87 15.72
N GLN A 40 -10.48 4.87 16.80
CA GLN A 40 -10.39 3.88 17.86
C GLN A 40 -10.71 2.47 17.37
N ALA A 41 -11.82 2.30 16.63
CA ALA A 41 -12.21 0.99 16.11
C ALA A 41 -11.20 0.47 15.08
N VAL A 42 -10.71 1.33 14.20
CA VAL A 42 -9.68 0.98 13.21
C VAL A 42 -8.39 0.55 13.91
N ALA A 43 -7.91 1.32 14.89
CA ALA A 43 -6.72 0.96 15.66
C ALA A 43 -6.90 -0.37 16.41
N ALA A 44 -8.06 -0.58 17.03
CA ALA A 44 -8.38 -1.83 17.72
C ALA A 44 -8.35 -3.03 16.77
N VAL A 45 -8.98 -2.93 15.60
CA VAL A 45 -8.97 -4.00 14.57
C VAL A 45 -7.56 -4.28 14.06
N LEU A 46 -6.78 -3.25 13.75
CA LEU A 46 -5.41 -3.42 13.24
C LEU A 46 -4.44 -4.01 14.27
N ALA A 47 -4.72 -3.84 15.57
CA ALA A 47 -3.92 -4.40 16.65
C ALA A 47 -4.44 -5.76 17.17
N HIS A 48 -5.64 -6.19 16.75
CA HIS A 48 -6.25 -7.39 17.29
C HIS A 48 -5.64 -8.65 16.70
N ARG A 49 -5.16 -9.56 17.55
CA ARG A 49 -4.43 -10.78 17.13
C ARG A 49 -5.24 -11.70 16.21
N ASP A 50 -6.57 -11.70 16.34
CA ASP A 50 -7.46 -12.57 15.55
C ASP A 50 -7.85 -11.92 14.20
N CYS A 51 -7.52 -10.64 13.99
CA CYS A 51 -7.76 -9.93 12.73
C CYS A 51 -6.58 -10.13 11.79
N HIS A 52 -6.67 -11.16 10.95
CA HIS A 52 -5.61 -11.52 10.01
C HIS A 52 -5.78 -10.83 8.65
N VAL A 53 -4.66 -10.64 7.95
CA VAL A 53 -4.61 -10.10 6.58
C VAL A 53 -5.31 -11.00 5.54
N ARG A 54 -5.45 -12.29 5.81
CA ARG A 54 -6.13 -13.27 4.95
C ARG A 54 -7.09 -14.14 5.76
N PRO A 55 -8.27 -14.50 5.21
CA PRO A 55 -9.12 -15.50 5.82
C PRO A 55 -8.37 -16.82 6.04
N ALA A 56 -8.54 -17.46 7.20
CA ALA A 56 -7.83 -18.70 7.52
C ALA A 56 -8.10 -19.85 6.52
N ALA A 57 -9.30 -19.89 5.95
CA ALA A 57 -9.67 -20.86 4.92
C ALA A 57 -9.19 -20.50 3.50
N GLU A 58 -8.67 -19.29 3.29
CA GLU A 58 -8.21 -18.82 1.97
C GLU A 58 -6.93 -17.95 2.10
N PRO A 59 -5.83 -18.53 2.63
CA PRO A 59 -4.56 -17.82 2.80
C PRO A 59 -4.03 -17.31 1.45
N VAL A 60 -4.18 -18.11 0.39
CA VAL A 60 -3.98 -17.70 -1.01
C VAL A 60 -5.36 -17.69 -1.70
N PRO A 61 -5.72 -16.65 -2.46
CA PRO A 61 -6.98 -16.62 -3.19
C PRO A 61 -7.15 -17.83 -4.12
N LYS A 62 -8.32 -18.48 -4.08
CA LYS A 62 -8.60 -19.71 -4.84
C LYS A 62 -8.33 -19.57 -6.34
N GLY A 63 -8.66 -18.40 -6.90
CA GLY A 63 -8.47 -18.12 -8.32
C GLY A 63 -7.01 -18.10 -8.79
N ILE A 64 -6.03 -18.03 -7.88
CA ILE A 64 -4.60 -18.04 -8.22
C ILE A 64 -3.83 -19.18 -7.53
N ALA A 65 -4.50 -19.96 -6.68
CA ALA A 65 -3.85 -20.90 -5.76
C ALA A 65 -2.99 -21.96 -6.47
N ASP A 66 -3.48 -22.48 -7.60
CA ASP A 66 -2.83 -23.57 -8.33
C ASP A 66 -1.68 -23.10 -9.27
N GLY A 67 -1.47 -21.77 -9.38
CA GLY A 67 -0.52 -21.18 -10.31
C GLY A 67 0.75 -20.64 -9.66
N MET A 68 1.70 -20.23 -10.51
CA MET A 68 2.90 -19.49 -10.07
C MET A 68 2.55 -18.19 -9.35
N ALA A 69 1.47 -17.53 -9.76
CA ALA A 69 0.95 -16.35 -9.07
C ALA A 69 0.59 -16.66 -7.61
N GLY A 70 -0.05 -17.80 -7.33
CA GLY A 70 -0.36 -18.24 -5.97
C GLY A 70 0.88 -18.52 -5.14
N LYS A 71 1.91 -19.15 -5.75
CA LYS A 71 3.20 -19.39 -5.08
C LYS A 71 3.88 -18.08 -4.67
N VAL A 72 3.96 -17.10 -5.57
CA VAL A 72 4.52 -15.78 -5.26
C VAL A 72 3.66 -15.06 -4.23
N PHE A 73 2.33 -15.07 -4.39
CA PHE A 73 1.40 -14.43 -3.47
C PHE A 73 1.58 -14.94 -2.03
N GLY A 74 1.69 -16.26 -1.86
CA GLY A 74 1.89 -16.89 -0.55
C GLY A 74 3.23 -16.54 0.12
N GLN A 75 4.19 -15.96 -0.61
CA GLN A 75 5.47 -15.50 -0.07
C GLN A 75 5.48 -14.00 0.26
N LEU A 76 4.47 -13.22 -0.18
CA LEU A 76 4.45 -11.79 0.06
C LEU A 76 4.23 -11.50 1.54
N MET A 77 5.16 -10.74 2.14
CA MET A 77 5.10 -10.30 3.53
C MET A 77 3.75 -9.66 3.89
N ARG A 78 3.25 -8.77 3.02
CA ARG A 78 1.98 -8.05 3.22
C ARG A 78 0.71 -8.92 3.14
N MET A 79 0.85 -10.21 2.83
CA MET A 79 -0.24 -11.18 2.67
C MET A 79 -0.15 -12.33 3.69
N ASN A 80 0.76 -12.23 4.67
CA ASN A 80 1.03 -13.28 5.64
C ASN A 80 0.97 -12.76 7.08
N GLU A 81 0.95 -13.72 8.01
CA GLU A 81 1.06 -13.53 9.46
C GLU A 81 2.27 -14.28 10.03
N GLY A 82 2.63 -13.99 11.27
CA GLY A 82 3.65 -14.75 12.01
C GLY A 82 5.04 -14.67 11.38
N GLU A 83 5.81 -15.76 11.44
CA GLU A 83 7.18 -15.81 10.91
C GLU A 83 7.25 -15.54 9.40
N ARG A 84 6.23 -15.93 8.62
CA ARG A 84 6.16 -15.64 7.18
C ARG A 84 6.05 -14.14 6.87
N GLN A 85 5.60 -13.34 7.85
CA GLN A 85 5.59 -11.88 7.78
C GLN A 85 6.82 -11.29 8.47
N ARG A 86 7.19 -11.78 9.67
CA ARG A 86 8.27 -11.22 10.48
C ARG A 86 9.66 -11.41 9.86
N CYS A 87 10.02 -12.62 9.45
CA CYS A 87 11.35 -12.90 8.90
C CYS A 87 11.74 -11.98 7.72
N PRO A 88 10.93 -11.88 6.64
CA PRO A 88 11.27 -10.97 5.54
C PRO A 88 11.23 -9.50 5.99
N ARG A 89 10.35 -9.12 6.91
CA ARG A 89 10.33 -7.76 7.46
C ARG A 89 11.64 -7.42 8.15
N SER A 90 12.08 -8.25 9.09
CA SER A 90 13.30 -8.03 9.85
C SER A 90 14.56 -8.01 8.97
N ALA A 91 14.55 -8.70 7.83
CA ALA A 91 15.65 -8.64 6.86
C ALA A 91 15.70 -7.30 6.09
N ILE A 92 14.55 -6.67 5.83
CA ILE A 92 14.45 -5.50 4.96
C ILE A 92 14.34 -4.18 5.76
N GLU A 93 13.63 -4.18 6.88
CA GLU A 93 13.35 -3.02 7.75
C GLU A 93 14.62 -2.23 8.16
N PRO A 94 15.75 -2.88 8.51
CA PRO A 94 16.99 -2.15 8.79
C PRO A 94 17.51 -1.33 7.60
N GLY A 95 17.33 -1.83 6.37
CA GLY A 95 17.73 -1.11 5.16
C GLY A 95 16.89 0.14 4.93
N PHE A 96 15.61 0.12 5.29
CA PHE A 96 14.75 1.31 5.21
C PHE A 96 15.16 2.40 6.20
N ALA A 97 15.73 2.05 7.36
CA ALA A 97 16.23 3.02 8.33
C ALA A 97 17.46 3.80 7.82
N LEU A 98 18.13 3.31 6.77
CA LEU A 98 19.26 3.99 6.14
C LEU A 98 18.84 5.03 5.08
N ILE A 99 17.55 5.09 4.72
CA ILE A 99 17.06 6.05 3.74
C ILE A 99 17.07 7.44 4.37
N ASP A 100 17.93 8.31 3.87
CA ASP A 100 18.03 9.70 4.32
C ASP A 100 16.92 10.55 3.70
N VAL A 101 16.13 11.20 4.55
CA VAL A 101 15.07 12.13 4.13
C VAL A 101 15.64 13.30 3.32
N VAL A 102 16.87 13.75 3.61
CA VAL A 102 17.53 14.81 2.83
C VAL A 102 17.83 14.34 1.41
N GLU A 103 18.32 13.11 1.25
CA GLU A 103 18.54 12.51 -0.07
C GLU A 103 17.22 12.36 -0.83
N VAL A 104 16.15 11.86 -0.18
CA VAL A 104 14.82 11.75 -0.77
C VAL A 104 14.33 13.12 -1.25
N ASN A 105 14.44 14.15 -0.42
CA ASN A 105 14.05 15.51 -0.79
C ASN A 105 14.86 16.02 -1.97
N ALA A 106 16.18 15.81 -2.00
CA ALA A 106 17.01 16.20 -3.12
C ALA A 106 16.60 15.48 -4.43
N LEU A 107 16.30 14.18 -4.36
CA LEU A 107 15.83 13.40 -5.50
C LEU A 107 14.46 13.87 -6.01
N VAL A 108 13.56 14.28 -5.11
CA VAL A 108 12.25 14.86 -5.47
C VAL A 108 12.43 16.25 -6.08
N SER A 109 13.22 17.14 -5.46
CA SER A 109 13.46 18.50 -5.95
C SER A 109 14.19 18.54 -7.28
N ALA A 110 15.02 17.54 -7.58
CA ALA A 110 15.69 17.40 -8.87
C ALA A 110 14.72 17.03 -10.02
N ARG A 111 13.41 16.89 -9.77
CA ARG A 111 12.41 16.51 -10.78
C ARG A 111 11.66 17.76 -11.17
N LEU A 112 11.60 18.01 -12.48
CA LEU A 112 10.83 19.12 -13.03
C LEU A 112 9.34 18.80 -12.84
N ILE A 113 8.69 19.57 -11.97
CA ILE A 113 7.25 19.52 -11.73
C ILE A 113 6.71 20.90 -12.13
N THR A 114 5.84 20.91 -13.14
CA THR A 114 5.14 22.10 -13.62
C THR A 114 3.77 22.22 -12.92
N PRO A 115 3.23 23.44 -12.73
CA PRO A 115 1.89 23.63 -12.14
C PRO A 115 0.77 23.46 -13.19
N ASP A 116 0.86 22.41 -14.00
CA ASP A 116 -0.10 22.04 -15.03
C ASP A 116 -0.47 20.54 -14.90
N ALA A 117 -1.39 20.07 -15.76
CA ALA A 117 -1.84 18.68 -15.73
C ALA A 117 -0.71 17.66 -15.94
N ASP A 118 0.25 17.98 -16.82
CA ASP A 118 1.40 17.12 -17.09
C ASP A 118 2.36 17.08 -15.91
N GLY A 119 2.60 18.22 -15.26
CA GLY A 119 3.39 18.32 -14.05
C GLY A 119 2.76 17.60 -12.87
N LEU A 120 1.43 17.68 -12.71
CA LEU A 120 0.69 16.90 -11.72
C LEU A 120 0.83 15.40 -11.99
N TYR A 121 0.64 14.96 -13.24
CA TYR A 121 0.84 13.56 -13.64
C TYR A 121 2.27 13.10 -13.34
N ASN A 122 3.27 13.91 -13.70
CA ASN A 122 4.67 13.62 -13.43
C ASN A 122 4.95 13.52 -11.92
N ALA A 123 4.38 14.42 -11.11
CA ALA A 123 4.54 14.43 -9.66
C ALA A 123 3.88 13.23 -8.98
N MET A 124 2.69 12.83 -9.41
CA MET A 124 1.93 11.74 -8.78
C MET A 124 2.41 10.34 -9.19
N PHE A 125 2.79 10.16 -10.46
CA PHE A 125 3.06 8.82 -11.00
C PHE A 125 4.53 8.58 -11.35
N ARG A 126 5.21 9.53 -12.02
CA ARG A 126 6.59 9.31 -12.47
C ARG A 126 7.62 9.62 -11.38
N GLY A 127 7.41 10.69 -10.63
CA GLY A 127 8.29 11.16 -9.56
C GLY A 127 8.59 10.06 -8.53
N PRO A 128 7.56 9.48 -7.88
CA PRO A 128 7.76 8.44 -6.88
C PRO A 128 8.52 7.22 -7.42
N VAL A 129 8.20 6.77 -8.64
CA VAL A 129 8.89 5.64 -9.28
C VAL A 129 10.36 5.96 -9.52
N CYS A 130 10.69 7.16 -10.01
CA CYS A 130 12.06 7.58 -10.24
C CYS A 130 12.87 7.73 -8.94
N VAL A 131 12.25 8.21 -7.86
CA VAL A 131 12.89 8.34 -6.54
C VAL A 131 13.18 6.95 -5.98
N VAL A 132 12.19 6.06 -5.95
CA VAL A 132 12.36 4.68 -5.48
C VAL A 132 13.40 3.93 -6.31
N ALA A 133 13.39 4.09 -7.64
CA ALA A 133 14.39 3.48 -8.51
C ALA A 133 15.82 3.95 -8.16
N ALA A 134 16.02 5.25 -7.94
CA ALA A 134 17.32 5.79 -7.56
C ALA A 134 17.79 5.26 -6.20
N LEU A 135 16.91 5.22 -5.19
CA LEU A 135 17.21 4.68 -3.85
C LEU A 135 17.54 3.18 -3.90
N LEU A 136 16.95 2.43 -4.83
CA LEU A 136 17.26 1.02 -5.07
C LEU A 136 18.50 0.80 -5.95
N GLY A 137 19.21 1.87 -6.34
CA GLY A 137 20.44 1.78 -7.14
C GLY A 137 20.23 1.61 -8.64
N PHE A 138 18.99 1.72 -9.13
CA PHE A 138 18.72 1.75 -10.56
C PHE A 138 19.17 3.10 -11.14
N HIS A 139 20.36 3.10 -11.71
CA HIS A 139 20.87 4.23 -12.49
C HIS A 139 20.54 4.04 -13.96
N ARG A 140 20.40 5.13 -14.70
CA ARG A 140 20.35 5.05 -16.17
C ARG A 140 21.66 4.41 -16.63
N LEU A 141 21.58 3.32 -17.40
CA LEU A 141 22.73 2.81 -18.14
C LEU A 141 23.34 3.99 -18.90
N ARG A 142 24.61 4.30 -18.65
CA ARG A 142 25.34 5.24 -19.51
C ARG A 142 25.27 4.64 -20.91
N ALA A 143 24.64 5.34 -21.85
CA ALA A 143 24.76 5.00 -23.26
C ALA A 143 26.26 4.82 -23.54
N GLY A 144 26.63 3.64 -24.01
CA GLY A 144 28.03 3.24 -24.17
C GLY A 144 28.79 4.31 -24.94
N ARG A 145 30.03 4.56 -24.50
CA ARG A 145 31.02 5.31 -25.29
C ARG A 145 30.97 4.76 -26.71
N SER A 146 30.67 5.62 -27.68
CA SER A 146 30.87 5.32 -29.09
C SER A 146 32.31 4.84 -29.23
N VAL A 147 32.48 3.57 -29.59
CA VAL A 147 33.76 3.06 -30.05
C VAL A 147 33.99 3.74 -31.38
N SER A 148 35.08 4.50 -31.43
CA SER A 148 35.52 5.27 -32.60
C SER A 148 35.98 4.38 -33.73
#